data_AF-A0A2D3US00-F1
#
_entry.id   AF-A0A2D3US00-F1
#
_cell.length_a   1.000
_cell.length_b   1.000
_cell.length_c   1.000
_cell.angle_alpha   90.00
_cell.angle_beta   90.00
_cell.angle_gamma   90.00
#
_symmetry.space_group_name_H-M   'P 1'
#
loop_
_entity.id
_entity.type
_entity.pdbx_description
1 polymer ?
#
loop_
_entity_poly.entity_id
_entity_poly.type
_entity_poly.pdbx_seq_one_letter_code
_entity_poly.pdbx_strand_id
1 'polypeptide(L)'
;MIAQAVGNWTSRIVSTAIYGDPEQLGPVVMGVFKTFNSDHPGMNEFGAQLRTSLMERLQMADFPSILLQEQSRMSSVLWEPANKIFYEEKIKSKTDKTFPLPVWWNDMVRTIPGHEKEVVLTPQQEWLTWVNVPLDSMRQTASGSKGNYAAFYTIMSLIKGTTLHDKFGEDVEKEVSLLVPYKRQLRMYTSAFTQLRTQG
;
A
#
# COMPACT_ATOMS: atom_id res chain seq x y z
N MET A 1 -32.87 -28.65 11.85
CA MET A 1 -33.66 -27.85 10.88
C MET A 1 -32.79 -26.66 10.50
N ILE A 2 -32.18 -26.67 9.32
CA ILE A 2 -31.37 -25.54 8.84
C ILE A 2 -32.30 -24.69 7.98
N ALA A 3 -32.67 -23.51 8.47
CA ALA A 3 -33.43 -22.55 7.69
C ALA A 3 -32.47 -21.85 6.72
N GLN A 4 -32.64 -22.06 5.43
CA GLN A 4 -31.92 -21.34 4.38
C GLN A 4 -32.82 -20.24 3.84
N ALA A 5 -32.51 -18.98 4.16
CA ALA A 5 -33.18 -17.83 3.56
C ALA A 5 -32.61 -17.61 2.16
N VAL A 6 -33.31 -18.07 1.14
CA VAL A 6 -32.99 -17.76 -0.25
C VAL A 6 -33.71 -16.46 -0.61
N GLY A 7 -32.96 -15.36 -0.72
CA GLY A 7 -33.55 -14.08 -1.11
C GLY A 7 -34.14 -14.15 -2.53
N ASN A 8 -35.34 -13.58 -2.73
CA ASN A 8 -36.06 -13.61 -4.01
C ASN A 8 -35.26 -13.07 -5.22
N TRP A 9 -34.19 -12.32 -4.97
CA TRP A 9 -33.28 -11.78 -5.98
C TRP A 9 -32.28 -12.79 -6.55
N THR A 10 -32.00 -13.89 -5.86
CA THR A 10 -31.05 -14.92 -6.31
C THR A 10 -31.46 -15.55 -7.65
N SER A 11 -32.77 -15.74 -7.86
CA SER A 11 -33.35 -16.21 -9.13
C SER A 11 -33.15 -15.26 -10.32
N ARG A 12 -32.72 -14.02 -10.07
CA ARG A 12 -32.48 -12.98 -11.10
C ARG A 12 -30.99 -12.78 -11.40
N ILE A 13 -30.10 -13.45 -10.67
CA ILE A 13 -28.66 -13.38 -10.94
C ILE A 13 -28.34 -14.36 -12.06
N VAL A 14 -28.00 -13.82 -13.23
CA VAL A 14 -27.67 -14.60 -14.43
C VAL A 14 -26.19 -14.97 -14.47
N SER A 15 -25.33 -14.19 -13.79
CA SER A 15 -23.89 -14.47 -13.66
C SER A 15 -23.29 -13.70 -12.50
N THR A 16 -22.25 -14.29 -11.88
CA THR A 16 -21.42 -13.64 -10.86
C THR A 16 -19.95 -13.82 -11.26
N ALA A 17 -19.21 -12.73 -11.31
CA ALA A 17 -17.76 -12.74 -11.47
C ALA A 17 -17.11 -12.17 -10.20
N ILE A 18 -16.12 -12.88 -9.67
CA ILE A 18 -15.37 -12.49 -8.48
C ILE A 18 -13.91 -12.36 -8.88
N TYR A 19 -13.28 -11.25 -8.50
CA TYR A 19 -11.87 -10.99 -8.74
C TYR A 19 -11.21 -10.74 -7.39
N GLY A 20 -10.01 -11.27 -7.21
CA GLY A 20 -9.24 -11.12 -5.99
C GLY A 20 -7.87 -11.74 -6.14
N ASP A 21 -7.01 -11.38 -5.21
CA ASP A 21 -5.64 -11.88 -5.11
C ASP A 21 -5.39 -12.29 -3.65
N PRO A 22 -5.26 -13.60 -3.36
CA PRO A 22 -5.04 -14.10 -2.01
C PRO A 22 -3.76 -13.57 -1.34
N GLU A 23 -2.78 -13.14 -2.14
CA GLU A 23 -1.51 -12.61 -1.64
C GLU A 23 -1.62 -11.13 -1.21
N GLN A 24 -2.75 -10.47 -1.48
CA GLN A 24 -3.01 -9.09 -1.11
C GLN A 24 -3.79 -8.96 0.20
N LEU A 25 -4.12 -7.72 0.59
CA LEU A 25 -4.80 -7.43 1.84
C LEU A 25 -6.18 -8.11 1.91
N GLY A 26 -6.31 -9.05 2.83
CA GLY A 26 -7.59 -9.65 3.21
C GLY A 26 -8.46 -8.75 4.09
N PRO A 27 -9.64 -9.24 4.52
CA PRO A 27 -10.58 -8.50 5.35
C PRO A 27 -9.99 -8.08 6.71
N VAL A 28 -10.13 -6.80 7.06
CA VAL A 28 -9.80 -6.29 8.41
C VAL A 28 -10.98 -6.53 9.34
N VAL A 29 -10.89 -7.57 10.18
CA VAL A 29 -11.92 -7.91 11.16
C VAL A 29 -11.58 -7.35 12.53
N MET A 30 -12.39 -6.38 12.96
CA MET A 30 -12.31 -5.81 14.30
C MET A 30 -12.84 -6.80 15.33
N GLY A 31 -12.01 -7.18 16.30
CA GLY A 31 -12.35 -8.20 17.30
C GLY A 31 -13.25 -7.69 18.44
N VAL A 32 -13.28 -6.37 18.68
CA VAL A 32 -14.01 -5.75 19.79
C VAL A 32 -14.63 -4.43 19.33
N PHE A 33 -15.96 -4.36 19.30
CA PHE A 33 -16.67 -3.08 19.27
C PHE A 33 -16.98 -2.71 20.72
N LYS A 34 -16.45 -1.59 21.22
CA LYS A 34 -17.03 -0.98 22.43
C LYS A 34 -18.36 -0.37 21.99
N THR A 35 -19.46 -1.06 22.25
CA THR A 35 -20.76 -0.39 22.27
C THR A 35 -20.71 0.68 23.35
N PHE A 36 -21.16 1.90 23.03
CA PHE A 36 -21.07 3.08 23.90
C PHE A 36 -21.68 2.88 25.31
N ASN A 37 -22.44 1.79 25.52
CA ASN A 37 -23.22 1.47 26.72
C ASN A 37 -22.92 0.10 27.36
N SER A 38 -21.76 -0.53 27.10
CA SER A 38 -21.44 -1.83 27.73
C SER A 38 -20.05 -1.85 28.37
N ASP A 39 -20.00 -2.17 29.67
CA ASP A 39 -18.77 -2.34 30.46
C ASP A 39 -17.95 -3.58 30.06
N HIS A 40 -18.47 -4.40 29.16
CA HIS A 40 -17.77 -5.56 28.61
C HIS A 40 -17.29 -5.28 27.18
N PRO A 41 -16.06 -5.70 26.81
CA PRO A 41 -15.64 -5.68 25.43
C PRO A 41 -16.58 -6.59 24.63
N GLY A 42 -17.32 -6.03 23.67
CA GLY A 42 -18.18 -6.82 22.80
C GLY A 42 -17.33 -7.87 22.08
N MET A 43 -17.66 -9.15 22.23
CA MET A 43 -16.95 -10.22 21.52
C MET A 43 -17.45 -10.31 20.08
N ASN A 44 -16.52 -10.36 19.13
CA ASN A 44 -16.82 -10.75 17.76
C ASN A 44 -16.70 -12.28 17.61
N GLU A 45 -17.75 -13.01 18.01
CA GLU A 45 -17.81 -14.48 17.97
C GLU A 45 -17.66 -15.04 16.54
N PHE A 46 -18.01 -14.25 15.52
CA PHE A 46 -17.87 -14.61 14.11
C PHE A 46 -16.55 -14.15 13.50
N GLY A 47 -15.64 -13.62 14.31
CA GLY A 47 -14.41 -12.99 13.82
C GLY A 47 -13.55 -13.93 12.96
N ALA A 48 -13.50 -15.21 13.29
CA ALA A 48 -12.78 -16.22 12.50
C ALA A 48 -13.43 -16.44 11.11
N GLN A 49 -14.76 -16.48 11.05
CA GLN A 49 -15.50 -16.66 9.80
C GLN A 49 -15.43 -15.43 8.90
N LEU A 50 -15.46 -14.23 9.50
CA LEU A 50 -15.39 -12.95 8.78
C LEU A 50 -14.01 -12.66 8.18
N ARG A 51 -12.94 -13.30 8.69
CA ARG A 51 -11.57 -13.13 8.17
C ARG A 51 -11.36 -13.84 6.84
N THR A 52 -12.17 -14.86 6.55
CA THR A 52 -12.05 -15.63 5.30
C THR A 52 -13.03 -15.08 4.27
N SER A 53 -12.48 -14.49 3.21
CA SER A 53 -13.26 -13.95 2.10
C SER A 53 -14.08 -15.06 1.40
N LEU A 54 -15.09 -14.66 0.62
CA LEU A 54 -15.81 -15.62 -0.21
C LEU A 54 -14.90 -16.27 -1.27
N MET A 55 -13.95 -15.51 -1.83
CA MET A 55 -13.00 -16.01 -2.82
C MET A 55 -12.14 -17.14 -2.25
N GLU A 56 -11.53 -16.93 -1.07
CA GLU A 56 -10.72 -17.95 -0.40
C GLU A 56 -11.55 -19.21 -0.09
N ARG A 57 -12.79 -19.05 0.37
CA ARG A 57 -13.68 -20.19 0.61
C ARG A 57 -14.01 -20.97 -0.65
N LEU A 58 -14.20 -20.29 -1.78
CA LEU A 58 -14.44 -20.93 -3.07
C LEU A 58 -13.18 -21.66 -3.56
N GLN A 59 -12.00 -21.07 -3.41
CA GLN A 59 -10.73 -21.72 -3.75
C GLN A 59 -10.47 -22.97 -2.89
N MET A 60 -10.74 -22.91 -1.59
CA MET A 60 -10.65 -24.07 -0.69
C MET A 60 -11.64 -25.18 -1.05
N ALA A 61 -12.73 -24.86 -1.74
CA ALA A 61 -13.72 -25.79 -2.25
C ALA A 61 -13.43 -26.23 -3.70
N ASP A 62 -12.21 -26.00 -4.19
CA ASP A 62 -11.75 -26.31 -5.55
C ASP A 62 -12.61 -25.66 -6.66
N PHE A 63 -13.21 -24.50 -6.37
CA PHE A 63 -13.92 -23.74 -7.39
C PHE A 63 -12.93 -23.26 -8.47
N PRO A 64 -13.21 -23.50 -9.77
CA PRO A 64 -12.31 -23.10 -10.83
C PRO A 64 -12.01 -21.60 -10.80
N SER A 65 -10.72 -21.25 -10.83
CA SER A 65 -10.26 -19.87 -10.90
C SER A 65 -9.31 -19.69 -12.07
N ILE A 66 -9.30 -18.49 -12.64
CA ILE A 66 -8.41 -18.11 -13.74
C ILE A 66 -7.33 -17.20 -13.14
N LEU A 67 -6.08 -17.64 -13.19
CA LEU A 67 -4.94 -16.82 -12.81
C LEU A 67 -4.50 -15.95 -13.99
N LEU A 68 -4.45 -14.64 -13.79
CA LEU A 68 -3.82 -13.73 -14.73
C LEU A 68 -2.31 -13.81 -14.55
N GLN A 69 -1.59 -14.18 -15.61
CA GLN A 69 -0.15 -14.47 -15.56
C GLN A 69 0.73 -13.31 -16.06
N GLU A 70 0.15 -12.13 -16.29
CA GLU A 70 0.87 -10.98 -16.82
C GLU A 70 0.65 -9.72 -15.97
N GLN A 71 1.74 -9.00 -15.67
CA GLN A 71 1.70 -7.67 -15.09
C GLN A 71 2.22 -6.65 -16.10
N SER A 72 1.59 -5.47 -16.13
CA SER A 72 1.95 -4.39 -17.05
C SER A 72 1.89 -3.01 -16.38
N ARG A 73 2.07 -2.98 -15.05
CA ARG A 73 1.91 -1.77 -14.22
C ARG A 73 3.25 -1.16 -13.83
N MET A 74 4.29 -1.96 -13.64
CA MET A 74 5.60 -1.47 -13.18
C MET A 74 6.76 -2.14 -13.90
N SER A 75 7.95 -1.53 -13.79
CA SER A 75 9.21 -2.09 -14.27
C SER A 75 9.44 -3.50 -13.70
N SER A 76 9.98 -4.42 -14.50
CA SER A 76 10.31 -5.78 -14.05
C SER A 76 11.25 -5.76 -12.86
N VAL A 77 12.18 -4.81 -12.83
CA VAL A 77 13.15 -4.60 -11.74
C VAL A 77 12.45 -4.38 -10.39
N LEU A 78 11.33 -3.65 -10.38
CA LEU A 78 10.52 -3.42 -9.16
C LEU A 78 9.61 -4.60 -8.82
N TRP A 79 9.12 -5.31 -9.85
CA TRP A 79 8.17 -6.41 -9.68
C TRP A 79 8.83 -7.72 -9.22
N GLU A 80 10.04 -8.01 -9.71
CA GLU A 80 10.74 -9.28 -9.48
C GLU A 80 10.79 -9.73 -8.01
N PRO A 81 11.12 -8.86 -7.03
CA PRO A 81 11.13 -9.26 -5.63
C PRO A 81 9.76 -9.72 -5.13
N ALA A 82 8.69 -9.01 -5.47
CA ALA A 82 7.33 -9.37 -5.07
C ALA A 82 6.86 -10.66 -5.74
N ASN A 83 7.15 -10.82 -7.04
CA ASN A 83 6.83 -12.02 -7.81
C ASN A 83 7.47 -13.28 -7.21
N LYS A 84 8.74 -13.16 -6.79
CA LYS A 84 9.48 -14.26 -6.18
C LYS A 84 8.94 -14.64 -4.80
N ILE A 85 8.59 -13.65 -3.97
CA ILE A 85 8.15 -13.88 -2.58
C ILE A 85 6.71 -14.41 -2.53
N PHE A 86 5.80 -13.81 -3.30
CA PHE A 86 4.35 -14.05 -3.15
C PHE A 86 3.76 -14.91 -4.26
N TYR A 87 4.38 -14.97 -5.44
CA TYR A 87 3.76 -15.58 -6.62
C TYR A 87 4.57 -16.71 -7.26
N GLU A 88 5.64 -17.17 -6.61
CA GLU A 88 6.51 -18.25 -7.12
C GLU A 88 6.95 -18.03 -8.58
N GLU A 89 7.19 -16.77 -8.96
CA GLU A 89 7.60 -16.37 -10.31
C GLU A 89 6.56 -16.69 -11.42
N LYS A 90 5.30 -16.98 -11.07
CA LYS A 90 4.23 -17.32 -12.02
C LYS A 90 3.74 -16.15 -12.86
N ILE A 91 3.97 -14.91 -12.42
CA ILE A 91 3.48 -13.69 -13.10
C ILE A 91 4.60 -13.05 -13.91
N LYS A 92 4.44 -12.95 -15.24
CA LYS A 92 5.42 -12.39 -16.16
C LYS A 92 5.20 -10.89 -16.35
N SER A 93 6.30 -10.14 -16.50
CA SER A 93 6.23 -8.74 -16.91
C SER A 93 6.01 -8.65 -18.41
N LYS A 94 5.06 -7.82 -18.83
CA LYS A 94 4.81 -7.58 -20.26
C LYS A 94 6.00 -6.83 -20.88
N THR A 95 6.59 -7.37 -21.95
CA THR A 95 7.84 -6.88 -22.53
C THR A 95 7.69 -5.67 -23.45
N ASP A 96 6.47 -5.40 -23.94
CA ASP A 96 6.16 -4.27 -24.82
C ASP A 96 5.97 -2.94 -24.07
N LYS A 97 5.91 -2.99 -22.73
CA LYS A 97 5.79 -1.80 -21.90
C LYS A 97 7.14 -1.38 -21.35
N THR A 98 7.59 -0.20 -21.75
CA THR A 98 8.74 0.48 -21.15
C THR A 98 8.27 1.42 -20.05
N PHE A 99 8.95 1.37 -18.91
CA PHE A 99 8.82 2.37 -17.86
C PHE A 99 10.10 3.20 -17.91
N PRO A 100 10.15 4.34 -18.61
CA PRO A 100 11.34 5.17 -18.62
C PRO A 100 11.41 5.98 -17.31
N LEU A 101 12.59 6.00 -16.69
CA LEU A 101 12.87 6.97 -15.63
C LEU A 101 13.14 8.34 -16.26
N PRO A 102 12.66 9.45 -15.65
CA PRO A 102 13.03 10.79 -16.09
C PRO A 102 14.55 10.99 -16.05
N VAL A 103 15.09 11.79 -16.98
CA VAL A 103 16.54 12.05 -17.09
C VAL A 103 17.14 12.58 -15.78
N TRP A 104 16.37 13.37 -15.03
CA TRP A 104 16.79 13.97 -13.76
C TRP A 104 16.64 13.03 -12.54
N TRP A 105 16.05 11.84 -12.72
CA TRP A 105 15.70 10.94 -11.61
C TRP A 105 16.93 10.46 -10.85
N ASN A 106 17.95 10.00 -11.56
CA ASN A 106 19.18 9.50 -10.96
C ASN A 106 19.91 10.60 -10.15
N ASP A 107 19.85 11.84 -10.59
CA ASP A 107 20.40 12.97 -9.85
C ASP A 107 19.61 13.24 -8.57
N MET A 108 18.28 13.15 -8.63
CA MET A 108 17.41 13.25 -7.45
C MET A 108 17.73 12.17 -6.43
N VAL A 109 17.84 10.91 -6.84
CA VAL A 109 18.16 9.77 -5.96
C VAL A 109 19.48 10.00 -5.21
N ARG A 110 20.49 10.57 -5.87
CA ARG A 110 21.80 10.89 -5.26
C ARG A 110 21.76 12.02 -4.23
N THR A 111 20.70 12.82 -4.21
CA THR A 111 20.51 13.85 -3.16
C THR A 111 19.82 13.30 -1.91
N ILE A 112 19.25 12.09 -1.97
CA ILE A 112 18.58 11.47 -0.85
C ILE A 112 19.63 11.09 0.22
N PRO A 113 19.40 11.44 1.51
CA PRO A 113 20.33 11.13 2.59
C PRO A 113 20.67 9.63 2.63
N GLY A 114 21.98 9.30 2.65
CA GLY A 114 22.46 7.92 2.70
C GLY A 114 23.07 7.39 1.40
N HIS A 115 22.96 8.13 0.29
CA HIS A 115 23.72 7.85 -0.93
C HIS A 115 24.93 8.79 -1.04
N GLU A 116 26.14 8.22 -1.12
CA GLU A 116 27.33 8.98 -1.49
C GLU A 116 27.22 9.40 -2.96
N LYS A 117 27.48 10.68 -3.26
CA LYS A 117 27.28 11.26 -4.61
C LYS A 117 28.08 10.54 -5.71
N GLU A 118 29.14 9.83 -5.35
CA GLU A 118 30.06 9.17 -6.29
C GLU A 118 29.75 7.68 -6.52
N VAL A 119 28.73 7.12 -5.87
CA VAL A 119 28.40 5.70 -6.03
C VAL A 119 27.63 5.45 -7.34
N VAL A 120 28.12 4.49 -8.13
CA VAL A 120 27.39 3.95 -9.29
C VAL A 120 26.20 3.14 -8.80
N LEU A 121 24.99 3.59 -9.14
CA LEU A 121 23.76 2.89 -8.76
C LEU A 121 23.61 1.61 -9.61
N THR A 122 23.26 0.51 -8.97
CA THR A 122 22.81 -0.69 -9.71
C THR A 122 21.47 -0.41 -10.39
N PRO A 123 21.08 -1.19 -11.43
CA PRO A 123 19.77 -1.04 -12.04
C PRO A 123 18.62 -1.06 -11.02
N GLN A 124 18.69 -1.91 -10.00
CA GLN A 124 17.70 -1.93 -8.92
C GLN A 124 17.69 -0.63 -8.10
N GLN A 125 18.86 -0.08 -7.81
CA GLN A 125 18.99 1.16 -7.02
C GLN A 125 18.53 2.40 -7.79
N GLU A 126 18.56 2.38 -9.13
CA GLU A 126 17.96 3.44 -9.95
C GLU A 126 16.44 3.48 -9.77
N TRP A 127 15.80 2.33 -9.55
CA TRP A 127 14.34 2.24 -9.39
C TRP A 127 13.87 2.29 -7.94
N LEU A 128 14.69 1.82 -7.00
CA LEU A 128 14.34 1.66 -5.60
C LEU A 128 15.44 2.20 -4.68
N THR A 129 15.06 3.19 -3.87
CA THR A 129 15.94 3.77 -2.85
C THR A 129 15.47 3.39 -1.46
N TRP A 130 16.38 2.82 -0.66
CA TRP A 130 16.13 2.53 0.74
C TRP A 130 16.81 3.58 1.63
N VAL A 131 16.03 4.27 2.46
CA VAL A 131 16.53 5.29 3.39
C VAL A 131 16.38 4.78 4.81
N ASN A 132 17.50 4.65 5.52
CA ASN A 132 17.48 4.30 6.93
C ASN A 132 17.22 5.56 7.77
N VAL A 133 16.17 5.54 8.58
CA VAL A 133 15.78 6.68 9.43
C VAL A 133 15.79 6.24 10.90
N PRO A 134 16.43 7.00 11.81
CA PRO A 134 16.47 6.66 13.24
C PRO A 134 15.07 6.48 13.87
N LEU A 135 14.92 5.41 14.68
CA LEU A 135 13.64 5.00 15.27
C LEU A 135 13.27 5.76 16.56
N ASP A 136 14.23 6.45 17.19
CA ASP A 136 14.08 7.07 18.53
C ASP A 136 13.01 8.16 18.60
N SER A 137 12.48 8.59 17.45
CA SER A 137 11.44 9.60 17.33
C SER A 137 10.02 9.04 17.19
N MET A 138 9.82 7.73 17.39
CA MET A 138 8.51 7.11 17.31
C MET A 138 7.64 7.41 18.54
N ARG A 139 6.45 7.96 18.32
CA ARG A 139 5.47 8.31 19.36
C ARG A 139 4.11 7.67 19.07
N GLN A 140 3.53 7.05 20.09
CA GLN A 140 2.22 6.41 20.02
C GLN A 140 1.12 7.36 20.54
N THR A 141 -0.08 7.28 19.97
CA THR A 141 -1.28 7.97 20.48
C THR A 141 -2.03 7.07 21.46
N ALA A 142 -2.97 7.63 22.23
CA ALA A 142 -3.91 6.83 23.03
C ALA A 142 -4.68 5.78 22.20
N SER A 143 -4.90 6.04 20.89
CA SER A 143 -5.55 5.11 19.96
C SER A 143 -4.66 3.96 19.47
N GLY A 144 -3.40 3.87 19.91
CA GLY A 144 -2.45 2.85 19.46
C GLY A 144 -1.72 3.17 18.14
N SER A 145 -2.21 4.13 17.34
CA SER A 145 -1.52 4.56 16.12
C SER A 145 -0.19 5.26 16.44
N LYS A 146 0.84 4.93 15.65
CA LYS A 146 2.21 5.44 15.79
C LYS A 146 2.56 6.50 14.75
N GLY A 147 3.51 7.37 15.07
CA GLY A 147 4.11 8.31 14.13
C GLY A 147 5.58 8.51 14.45
N ASN A 148 6.41 8.65 13.42
CA ASN A 148 7.85 8.84 13.51
C ASN A 148 8.18 10.23 12.95
N TYR A 149 8.69 11.12 13.81
CA TYR A 149 9.00 12.50 13.45
C TYR A 149 10.26 12.61 12.58
N ALA A 150 11.27 11.77 12.79
CA ALA A 150 12.46 11.77 11.95
C ALA A 150 12.11 11.38 10.50
N ALA A 151 11.26 10.36 10.32
CA ALA A 151 10.77 9.94 9.01
C ALA A 151 9.93 11.05 8.38
N PHE A 152 9.06 11.68 9.18
CA PHE A 152 8.28 12.82 8.73
C PHE A 152 9.17 13.96 8.22
N TYR A 153 10.17 14.41 8.99
CA TYR A 153 11.04 15.49 8.55
C TYR A 153 11.90 15.12 7.34
N THR A 154 12.39 13.88 7.28
CA THR A 154 13.18 13.38 6.14
C THR A 154 12.35 13.36 4.86
N ILE A 155 11.11 12.86 4.90
CA ILE A 155 10.23 12.84 3.73
C ILE A 155 9.77 14.25 3.36
N MET A 156 9.43 15.08 4.35
CA MET A 156 9.03 16.46 4.07
C MET A 156 10.18 17.29 3.50
N SER A 157 11.44 17.06 3.88
CA SER A 157 12.58 17.73 3.26
C SER A 157 12.83 17.25 1.84
N LEU A 158 12.52 15.99 1.50
CA LEU A 158 12.58 15.50 0.11
C LEU A 158 11.46 16.09 -0.76
N ILE A 159 10.26 16.28 -0.19
CA ILE A 159 9.11 16.81 -0.94
C ILE A 159 9.17 18.33 -1.06
N LYS A 160 9.48 19.04 0.03
CA LYS A 160 9.63 20.51 0.06
C LYS A 160 10.98 20.99 -0.48
N GLY A 161 12.01 20.15 -0.39
CA GLY A 161 13.32 20.48 -0.94
C GLY A 161 13.24 20.64 -2.46
N THR A 162 14.32 21.14 -3.05
CA THR A 162 14.49 21.41 -4.49
C THR A 162 14.50 20.15 -5.37
N THR A 163 13.89 19.06 -4.91
CA THR A 163 13.98 17.73 -5.51
C THR A 163 12.68 17.31 -6.17
N LEU A 164 11.56 17.18 -5.46
CA LEU A 164 10.31 16.73 -6.07
C LEU A 164 9.45 17.90 -6.58
N HIS A 165 9.30 18.94 -5.77
CA HIS A 165 8.51 20.11 -6.16
C HIS A 165 9.11 20.85 -7.36
N ASP A 166 10.44 20.99 -7.44
CA ASP A 166 11.10 21.63 -8.58
C ASP A 166 10.99 20.82 -9.88
N LYS A 167 10.81 19.49 -9.79
CA LYS A 167 10.79 18.60 -10.96
C LYS A 167 9.39 18.31 -11.47
N PHE A 168 8.41 18.20 -10.58
CA PHE A 168 7.02 17.91 -10.91
C PHE A 168 6.11 19.14 -10.84
N GLY A 169 6.55 20.23 -10.19
CA GLY A 169 5.79 21.49 -10.10
C GLY A 169 4.38 21.28 -9.53
N GLU A 170 3.38 21.77 -10.25
CA GLU A 170 1.97 21.64 -9.87
C GLU A 170 1.43 20.20 -9.99
N ASP A 171 2.12 19.32 -10.71
CA ASP A 171 1.69 17.93 -10.94
C ASP A 171 2.22 16.95 -9.88
N VAL A 172 2.96 17.41 -8.87
CA VAL A 172 3.45 16.57 -7.75
C VAL A 172 2.33 15.72 -7.15
N GLU A 173 1.13 16.29 -7.00
CA GLU A 173 -0.01 15.60 -6.38
C GLU A 173 -0.60 14.48 -7.24
N LYS A 174 -0.36 14.52 -8.56
CA LYS A 174 -0.81 13.49 -9.51
C LYS A 174 0.23 12.41 -9.69
N GLU A 175 1.51 12.78 -9.67
CA GLU A 175 2.64 11.91 -9.99
C GLU A 175 3.26 11.24 -8.76
N VAL A 176 3.09 11.82 -7.56
CA VAL A 176 3.72 11.34 -6.34
C VAL A 176 2.68 10.88 -5.32
N SER A 177 2.79 9.62 -4.90
CA SER A 177 1.95 9.04 -3.84
C SER A 177 2.78 8.71 -2.60
N LEU A 178 2.30 9.13 -1.43
CA LEU A 178 2.89 8.78 -0.14
C LEU A 178 2.04 7.74 0.58
N LEU A 179 2.59 6.54 0.74
CA LEU A 179 1.93 5.44 1.44
C LEU A 179 2.49 5.30 2.86
N VAL A 180 1.59 5.29 3.86
CA VAL A 180 1.96 5.11 5.27
C VAL A 180 1.00 4.16 5.97
N PRO A 181 1.48 3.22 6.79
CA PRO A 181 0.61 2.23 7.44
C PRO A 181 -0.17 2.79 8.64
N TYR A 182 0.29 3.90 9.23
CA TYR A 182 -0.29 4.46 10.46
C TYR A 182 -1.06 5.75 10.23
N LYS A 183 -2.28 5.80 10.76
CA LYS A 183 -3.17 6.99 10.67
C LYS A 183 -2.56 8.25 11.29
N ARG A 184 -1.81 8.14 12.39
CA ARG A 184 -1.10 9.28 13.00
C ARG A 184 -0.03 9.83 12.04
N GLN A 185 0.76 8.96 11.42
CA GLN A 185 1.76 9.38 10.43
C GLN A 185 1.11 10.11 9.25
N LEU A 186 0.00 9.57 8.73
CA LEU A 186 -0.78 10.20 7.66
C LEU A 186 -1.24 11.61 8.05
N ARG A 187 -1.76 11.77 9.27
CA ARG A 187 -2.21 13.08 9.78
C ARG A 187 -1.06 14.08 9.85
N MET A 188 0.14 13.66 10.25
CA MET A 188 1.31 14.55 10.29
C MET A 188 1.60 15.13 8.90
N TYR A 189 1.64 14.28 7.87
CA TYR A 189 1.83 14.71 6.49
C TYR A 189 0.68 15.58 5.98
N THR A 190 -0.57 15.16 6.18
CA THR A 190 -1.75 15.90 5.73
C THR A 190 -1.76 17.31 6.31
N SER A 191 -1.53 17.47 7.62
CA SER A 191 -1.49 18.78 8.27
C SER A 191 -0.37 19.66 7.70
N ALA A 192 0.79 19.08 7.41
CA ALA A 192 1.92 19.82 6.86
C ALA A 192 1.66 20.30 5.42
N PHE A 193 1.04 19.47 4.58
CA PHE A 193 0.66 19.85 3.22
C PHE A 193 -0.46 20.89 3.19
N THR A 194 -1.45 20.79 4.08
CA THR A 194 -2.47 21.83 4.21
C THR A 194 -1.85 23.18 4.56
N GLN A 195 -0.90 23.22 5.50
CA GLN A 195 -0.22 24.47 5.88
C GLN A 195 0.59 25.06 4.72
N LEU A 196 1.28 24.23 3.93
CA LEU A 196 1.99 24.68 2.74
C LEU A 196 1.06 25.35 1.73
N ARG A 197 -0.10 24.74 1.45
CA ARG A 197 -1.09 25.30 0.52
C ARG A 197 -1.68 26.62 0.97
N THR A 198 -1.66 26.92 2.27
CA THR A 198 -2.10 28.21 2.80
C THR A 198 -1.02 29.29 2.82
N GLN A 199 0.24 28.93 2.53
CA GLN A 199 1.39 29.83 2.55
C GLN A 199 1.91 30.22 1.16
N GLY A 200 1.56 29.47 0.12
CA GLY A 200 1.74 29.84 -1.29
C GLY A 200 0.47 30.46 -1.86
#